data_AF-A0A9E3MIS8-F1
#
_entry.id   AF-A0A9E3MIS8-F1
#
_cell.length_a   1.000
_cell.length_b   1.000
_cell.length_c   1.000
_cell.angle_alpha   90.00
_cell.angle_beta   90.00
_cell.angle_gamma   90.00
#
_symmetry.space_group_name_H-M   'P 1'
#
loop_
_entity.id
_entity.type
_entity.pdbx_description
1 polymer ?
#
loop_
_entity_poly.entity_id
_entity_poly.type
_entity_poly.pdbx_seq_one_letter_code
_entity_poly.pdbx_strand_id
1 'polypeptide(L)'
;MKSKPKVRLKSKAKAKPLAKPSPKIVAKKTAVKKAKGLRATAAAPRFPAIQAILNRLVAGRSVARMQAAHGDPTFGWVTLAQLKGVVVRPNGPGTEPSYPLIDPSLVGNGKGAQTNLVIALANSTGVDFNGQMPLNGPYAAKADIQTIIDWINAGMPA
;
A
#
# COMPACT_ATOMS: atom_id res chain seq x y z
N MET A 1 4.85 -65.08 -8.32
CA MET A 1 6.17 -65.57 -7.85
C MET A 1 7.16 -64.42 -8.00
N LYS A 2 7.91 -63.87 -7.03
CA LYS A 2 8.37 -64.24 -5.69
C LYS A 2 8.64 -62.91 -4.95
N SER A 3 8.11 -62.72 -3.75
CA SER A 3 8.85 -62.71 -2.47
C SER A 3 9.91 -61.61 -2.32
N LYS A 4 9.68 -60.72 -1.34
CA LYS A 4 10.68 -59.85 -0.71
C LYS A 4 11.83 -60.69 -0.11
N PRO A 5 12.93 -60.02 0.28
CA PRO A 5 13.44 -60.25 1.62
C PRO A 5 13.62 -58.97 2.43
N LYS A 6 13.14 -59.06 3.67
CA LYS A 6 13.50 -58.21 4.82
C LYS A 6 14.94 -58.53 5.24
N VAL A 7 15.69 -57.52 5.67
CA VAL A 7 16.79 -57.73 6.63
C VAL A 7 16.56 -56.83 7.84
N ARG A 8 16.60 -57.47 9.01
CA ARG A 8 16.42 -56.92 10.35
C ARG A 8 17.54 -57.48 11.21
N LEU A 9 18.33 -56.62 11.86
CA LEU A 9 19.12 -56.92 13.06
C LEU A 9 19.14 -55.62 13.90
N LYS A 10 18.40 -55.49 15.02
CA LYS A 10 18.70 -55.95 16.40
C LYS A 10 20.15 -55.64 16.81
N SER A 11 20.41 -54.68 17.70
CA SER A 11 20.45 -54.81 19.18
C SER A 11 21.30 -53.63 19.70
N LYS A 12 21.34 -53.12 20.93
CA LYS A 12 20.97 -53.55 22.30
C LYS A 12 21.02 -52.29 23.19
N ALA A 13 20.35 -52.36 24.34
CA ALA A 13 20.16 -51.29 25.32
C ALA A 13 21.43 -50.87 26.10
N LYS A 14 21.42 -49.63 26.62
CA LYS A 14 22.00 -49.27 27.92
C LYS A 14 21.15 -48.16 28.57
N ALA A 15 20.84 -48.34 29.85
CA ALA A 15 19.98 -47.46 30.65
C ALA A 15 20.79 -46.67 31.70
N LYS A 16 20.24 -45.48 32.03
CA LYS A 16 20.40 -44.64 33.25
C LYS A 16 21.75 -43.91 33.48
N PRO A 17 21.78 -42.74 34.19
CA PRO A 17 20.85 -42.33 35.26
C PRO A 17 20.21 -40.92 35.18
N LEU A 18 19.21 -40.77 36.05
CA LEU A 18 18.52 -39.54 36.48
C LEU A 18 19.51 -38.43 36.87
N ALA A 19 19.28 -37.21 36.37
CA ALA A 19 19.90 -36.00 36.92
C ALA A 19 18.89 -34.84 36.99
N LYS A 20 18.49 -34.57 38.24
CA LYS A 20 18.13 -33.28 38.90
C LYS A 20 16.94 -32.45 38.36
N PRO A 21 16.01 -32.02 39.24
CA PRO A 21 14.97 -31.06 38.88
C PRO A 21 15.58 -29.67 38.65
N SER A 22 15.27 -29.08 37.51
CA SER A 22 15.57 -27.68 37.20
C SER A 22 14.90 -26.74 38.23
N PRO A 23 15.55 -25.62 38.58
CA PRO A 23 15.02 -24.65 39.53
C PRO A 23 13.73 -24.01 38.99
N LYS A 24 12.72 -23.92 39.85
CA LYS A 24 11.53 -23.10 39.63
C LYS A 24 11.97 -21.66 39.40
N ILE A 25 11.87 -21.18 38.17
CA ILE A 25 11.96 -19.74 37.90
C ILE A 25 10.72 -19.11 38.52
N VAL A 26 10.93 -18.47 39.66
CA VAL A 26 9.95 -17.57 40.29
C VAL A 26 9.66 -16.47 39.27
N ALA A 27 8.42 -16.43 38.79
CA ALA A 27 7.92 -15.39 37.93
C ALA A 27 8.06 -14.03 38.65
N LYS A 28 9.09 -13.26 38.29
CA LYS A 28 9.10 -11.83 38.55
C LYS A 28 8.04 -11.22 37.64
N LYS A 29 6.89 -10.91 38.23
CA LYS A 29 5.84 -10.08 37.66
C LYS A 29 6.42 -8.67 37.50
N THR A 30 7.23 -8.46 36.47
CA THR A 30 7.55 -7.11 36.03
C THR A 30 6.31 -6.61 35.32
N ALA A 31 5.49 -5.85 36.06
CA ALA A 31 4.43 -5.05 35.45
C ALA A 31 5.09 -4.16 34.41
N VAL A 32 5.00 -4.56 33.13
CA VAL A 32 5.19 -3.65 32.02
C VAL A 32 4.06 -2.65 32.19
N LYS A 33 4.36 -1.51 32.84
CA LYS A 33 3.59 -0.30 32.65
C LYS A 33 3.50 -0.15 31.15
N LYS A 34 2.31 -0.42 30.61
CA LYS A 34 1.93 -0.11 29.24
C LYS A 34 2.23 1.36 29.10
N ALA A 35 3.41 1.69 28.56
CA ALA A 35 3.73 3.04 28.16
C ALA A 35 2.73 3.31 27.05
N LYS A 36 1.59 3.87 27.44
CA LYS A 36 0.69 4.62 26.58
C LYS A 36 1.49 5.88 26.21
N GLY A 37 2.57 5.67 25.46
CA GLY A 37 3.21 6.72 24.72
C GLY A 37 2.15 7.16 23.73
N LEU A 38 1.43 8.22 24.07
CA LEU A 38 0.90 9.11 23.06
C LEU A 38 2.14 9.55 22.28
N ARG A 39 2.52 8.80 21.24
CA ARG A 39 3.13 9.43 20.09
C ARG A 39 2.10 10.47 19.72
N ALA A 40 2.48 11.75 19.77
CA ALA A 40 1.78 12.75 19.01
C ALA A 40 1.66 12.16 17.60
N THR A 41 0.46 11.75 17.22
CA THR A 41 0.18 11.34 15.85
C THR A 41 0.55 12.54 15.03
N ALA A 42 1.62 12.44 14.23
CA ALA A 42 1.95 13.48 13.27
C ALA A 42 0.65 13.84 12.55
N ALA A 43 0.34 15.13 12.47
CA ALA A 43 -0.88 15.58 11.82
C ALA A 43 -0.97 14.93 10.43
N ALA A 44 -2.15 14.44 10.07
CA ALA A 44 -2.34 13.84 8.75
C ALA A 44 -1.89 14.83 7.67
N PRO A 45 -1.30 14.36 6.56
CA PRO A 45 -0.95 15.23 5.44
C PRO A 45 -2.20 16.00 4.97
N ARG A 46 -2.01 17.18 4.39
CA ARG A 46 -3.09 18.03 3.86
C ARG A 46 -2.97 18.17 2.35
N PHE A 47 -4.03 18.63 1.69
CA PHE A 47 -4.09 18.70 0.23
C PHE A 47 -2.89 19.45 -0.41
N PRO A 48 -2.38 20.58 0.13
CA PRO A 48 -1.20 21.24 -0.43
C PRO A 48 0.04 20.33 -0.55
N ALA A 49 0.25 19.42 0.41
CA ALA A 49 1.36 18.47 0.34
C ALA A 49 1.17 17.46 -0.81
N ILE A 50 -0.07 16.99 -1.00
CA ILE A 50 -0.42 16.06 -2.08
C ILE A 50 -0.31 16.73 -3.44
N GLN A 51 -0.80 17.96 -3.56
CA GLN A 51 -0.65 18.75 -4.77
C GLN A 51 0.82 18.98 -5.11
N ALA A 52 1.69 19.27 -4.14
CA ALA A 52 3.12 19.42 -4.36
C ALA A 52 3.77 18.13 -4.91
N ILE A 53 3.39 16.96 -4.38
CA ILE A 53 3.82 15.65 -4.89
C ILE A 53 3.39 15.49 -6.35
N LEU A 54 2.10 15.68 -6.64
CA LEU A 54 1.56 15.51 -8.00
C LEU A 54 2.21 16.48 -8.99
N ASN A 55 2.39 17.75 -8.61
CA ASN A 55 3.08 18.76 -9.42
C ASN A 55 4.51 18.35 -9.76
N ARG A 56 5.26 17.81 -8.79
CA ARG A 56 6.63 17.33 -9.01
C ARG A 56 6.66 16.16 -9.99
N LEU A 57 5.73 15.21 -9.88
CA LEU A 57 5.68 14.02 -10.74
C LEU A 57 5.45 14.38 -12.21
N VAL A 58 4.70 15.45 -12.47
CA VAL A 58 4.39 15.85 -13.85
C VAL A 58 5.14 17.10 -14.31
N ALA A 59 6.15 17.55 -13.56
CA ALA A 59 6.93 18.72 -13.91
C ALA A 59 7.49 18.60 -15.34
N GLY A 60 7.30 19.64 -16.15
CA GLY A 60 7.70 19.66 -17.56
C GLY A 60 6.78 18.91 -18.52
N ARG A 61 5.65 18.35 -18.07
CA ARG A 61 4.66 17.70 -18.94
C ARG A 61 3.57 18.66 -19.38
N SER A 62 3.07 18.48 -20.60
CA SER A 62 1.94 19.25 -21.14
C SER A 62 0.63 18.84 -20.48
N VAL A 63 -0.08 19.80 -19.88
CA VAL A 63 -1.41 19.60 -19.30
C VAL A 63 -2.40 19.07 -20.34
N ALA A 64 -2.44 19.68 -21.53
CA ALA A 64 -3.31 19.26 -22.62
C ALA A 64 -3.08 17.80 -23.03
N ARG A 65 -1.81 17.36 -23.10
CA ARG A 65 -1.51 15.95 -23.38
C ARG A 65 -1.91 15.02 -22.23
N MET A 66 -1.78 15.44 -20.98
CA MET A 66 -2.23 14.64 -19.84
C MET A 66 -3.74 14.48 -19.83
N GLN A 67 -4.49 15.55 -20.08
CA GLN A 67 -5.95 15.51 -20.22
C GLN A 67 -6.38 14.59 -21.36
N ALA A 68 -5.72 14.70 -22.52
CA ALA A 68 -5.98 13.81 -23.65
C ALA A 68 -5.69 12.33 -23.31
N ALA A 69 -4.56 12.05 -22.66
CA ALA A 69 -4.17 10.69 -22.27
C ALA A 69 -5.10 10.05 -21.24
N HIS A 70 -5.77 10.86 -20.40
CA HIS A 70 -6.74 10.38 -19.42
C HIS A 70 -8.19 10.44 -19.94
N GLY A 71 -8.40 10.93 -21.17
CA GLY A 71 -9.71 11.00 -21.81
C GLY A 71 -10.69 11.96 -21.13
N ASP A 72 -10.22 12.93 -20.34
CA ASP A 72 -11.08 13.86 -19.62
C ASP A 72 -10.48 15.28 -19.63
N PRO A 73 -11.14 16.29 -20.23
CA PRO A 73 -10.67 17.68 -20.22
C PRO A 73 -10.66 18.32 -18.83
N THR A 74 -11.40 17.74 -17.87
CA THR A 74 -11.45 18.20 -16.48
C THR A 74 -10.37 17.55 -15.61
N PHE A 75 -9.65 16.54 -16.14
CA PHE A 75 -8.53 15.90 -15.45
C PHE A 75 -7.54 16.93 -14.90
N GLY A 76 -7.30 16.86 -13.60
CA GLY A 76 -6.35 17.72 -12.92
C GLY A 76 -6.52 17.72 -11.41
N TRP A 77 -5.64 18.46 -10.72
CA TRP A 77 -5.55 18.48 -9.26
C TRP A 77 -5.17 19.87 -8.74
N VAL A 78 -5.56 20.93 -9.44
CA VAL A 78 -5.31 22.32 -9.00
C VAL A 78 -6.08 22.63 -7.72
N THR A 79 -7.25 22.01 -7.54
CA THR A 79 -8.02 22.09 -6.29
C THR A 79 -8.39 20.71 -5.78
N LEU A 80 -8.71 20.62 -4.49
CA LEU A 80 -9.18 19.38 -3.88
C LEU A 80 -10.47 18.89 -4.56
N ALA A 81 -11.38 19.82 -4.88
CA ALA A 81 -12.62 19.51 -5.57
C ALA A 81 -12.34 18.93 -6.97
N GLN A 82 -11.38 19.50 -7.71
CA GLN A 82 -10.96 18.97 -9.00
C GLN A 82 -10.43 17.54 -8.85
N LEU A 83 -9.48 17.31 -7.93
CA LEU A 83 -8.88 15.98 -7.72
C LEU A 83 -9.94 14.93 -7.31
N LYS A 84 -10.90 15.29 -6.46
CA LYS A 84 -12.01 14.42 -6.05
C LYS A 84 -12.94 14.07 -7.22
N GLY A 85 -13.10 14.98 -8.17
CA GLY A 85 -13.97 14.81 -9.34
C GLY A 85 -13.31 14.10 -10.52
N VAL A 86 -12.00 13.79 -10.46
CA VAL A 86 -11.32 13.19 -11.60
C VAL A 86 -11.86 11.79 -11.91
N VAL A 87 -12.31 11.64 -13.15
CA VAL A 87 -12.61 10.36 -13.77
C VAL A 87 -11.59 10.11 -14.89
N VAL A 88 -11.06 8.89 -14.97
CA VAL A 88 -10.13 8.48 -16.02
C VAL A 88 -10.87 7.59 -17.01
N ARG A 89 -10.67 7.84 -18.31
CA ARG A 89 -11.27 7.11 -19.42
C ARG A 89 -10.17 6.59 -20.35
N PRO A 90 -9.67 5.37 -20.12
CA PRO A 90 -8.52 4.84 -20.87
C PRO A 90 -8.78 4.66 -22.37
N ASN A 91 -10.05 4.49 -22.77
CA ASN A 91 -10.44 4.36 -24.18
C ASN A 91 -10.77 5.71 -24.86
N GLY A 92 -10.57 6.83 -24.15
CA GLY A 92 -10.78 8.20 -24.67
C GLY A 92 -12.04 8.91 -24.15
N PRO A 93 -12.26 10.17 -24.55
CA PRO A 93 -13.38 10.97 -24.06
C PRO A 93 -14.75 10.35 -24.35
N GLY A 94 -15.62 10.34 -23.34
CA GLY A 94 -16.98 9.77 -23.46
C GLY A 94 -17.05 8.25 -23.58
N THR A 95 -15.93 7.54 -23.41
CA THR A 95 -15.87 6.08 -23.47
C THR A 95 -15.95 5.44 -22.08
N GLU A 96 -16.40 4.18 -22.06
CA GLU A 96 -16.37 3.29 -20.91
C GLU A 96 -15.34 2.15 -21.12
N PRO A 97 -14.87 1.50 -20.03
CA PRO A 97 -15.16 1.84 -18.64
C PRO A 97 -14.49 3.15 -18.21
N SER A 98 -15.14 3.85 -17.30
CA SER A 98 -14.61 5.04 -16.64
C SER A 98 -14.42 4.78 -15.14
N TYR A 99 -13.37 5.36 -14.58
CA TYR A 99 -12.97 5.09 -13.21
C TYR A 99 -12.76 6.36 -12.41
N PRO A 100 -13.34 6.49 -11.20
CA PRO A 100 -12.91 7.54 -10.31
C PRO A 100 -11.44 7.32 -9.95
N LEU A 101 -10.62 8.37 -10.07
CA LEU A 101 -9.21 8.29 -9.70
C LEU A 101 -9.07 7.99 -8.19
N ILE A 102 -9.99 8.51 -7.38
CA ILE A 102 -10.15 8.22 -5.97
C ILE A 102 -11.60 7.81 -5.73
N ASP A 103 -11.86 6.52 -5.53
CA ASP A 103 -13.19 6.03 -5.17
C ASP A 103 -13.59 6.56 -3.77
N PRO A 104 -14.68 7.33 -3.64
CA PRO A 104 -15.16 7.83 -2.35
C PRO A 104 -15.40 6.73 -1.31
N SER A 105 -15.74 5.52 -1.74
CA SER A 105 -15.96 4.37 -0.85
C SER A 105 -14.70 3.90 -0.12
N LEU A 106 -13.50 4.32 -0.57
CA LEU A 106 -12.19 3.96 -0.01
C LEU A 106 -11.56 5.07 0.85
N VAL A 107 -12.24 6.20 0.97
CA VAL A 107 -11.75 7.38 1.71
C VAL A 107 -12.09 7.24 3.19
N GLY A 108 -11.14 7.55 4.08
CA GLY A 108 -11.39 7.60 5.52
C GLY A 108 -11.52 6.25 6.24
N ASN A 109 -11.31 5.12 5.55
CA ASN A 109 -11.55 3.79 6.10
C ASN A 109 -10.33 2.84 6.03
N GLY A 110 -9.14 3.39 5.84
CA GLY A 110 -7.89 2.61 5.80
C GLY A 110 -7.60 1.91 4.47
N LYS A 111 -8.41 2.16 3.42
CA LYS A 111 -8.25 1.51 2.11
C LYS A 111 -7.60 2.40 1.03
N GLY A 112 -6.93 3.49 1.41
CA GLY A 112 -6.34 4.44 0.46
C GLY A 112 -5.37 3.81 -0.55
N ALA A 113 -4.67 2.74 -0.16
CA ALA A 113 -3.79 1.98 -1.06
C ALA A 113 -4.51 1.27 -2.22
N GLN A 114 -5.83 1.09 -2.13
CA GLN A 114 -6.66 0.43 -3.14
C GLN A 114 -7.22 1.43 -4.16
N THR A 115 -6.97 2.73 -3.98
CA THR A 115 -7.45 3.75 -4.93
C THR A 115 -6.66 3.68 -6.24
N ASN A 116 -7.33 4.02 -7.34
CA ASN A 116 -6.72 4.06 -8.67
C ASN A 116 -5.51 5.00 -8.74
N LEU A 117 -5.54 6.12 -8.00
CA LEU A 117 -4.39 7.01 -7.85
C LEU A 117 -3.16 6.27 -7.32
N VAL A 118 -3.30 5.55 -6.21
CA VAL A 118 -2.17 4.85 -5.59
C VAL A 118 -1.72 3.68 -6.47
N ILE A 119 -2.65 2.92 -7.04
CA ILE A 119 -2.35 1.82 -7.96
C ILE A 119 -1.55 2.33 -9.17
N ALA A 120 -1.99 3.43 -9.80
CA ALA A 120 -1.32 4.02 -10.95
C ALA A 120 0.11 4.49 -10.61
N LEU A 121 0.33 5.04 -9.41
CA LEU A 121 1.65 5.52 -9.00
C LEU A 121 2.60 4.41 -8.52
N ALA A 122 2.07 3.34 -7.92
CA ALA A 122 2.87 2.34 -7.22
C ALA A 122 3.13 1.06 -8.03
N ASN A 123 2.22 0.68 -8.93
CA ASN A 123 2.28 -0.62 -9.59
C ASN A 123 2.84 -0.50 -11.02
N SER A 124 3.75 -1.40 -11.39
CA SER A 124 4.33 -1.47 -12.74
C SER A 124 3.29 -1.65 -13.85
N THR A 125 2.20 -2.37 -13.54
CA THR A 125 1.06 -2.57 -14.45
C THR A 125 0.04 -1.43 -14.41
N GLY A 126 0.10 -0.54 -13.42
CA GLY A 126 -0.90 0.51 -13.24
C GLY A 126 -2.32 -0.02 -13.03
N VAL A 127 -3.30 0.83 -13.36
CA VAL A 127 -4.73 0.49 -13.40
C VAL A 127 -5.04 -0.13 -14.76
N ASP A 128 -5.66 -1.31 -14.77
CA ASP A 128 -6.03 -2.05 -15.99
C ASP A 128 -4.89 -2.25 -17.00
N PHE A 129 -3.69 -2.54 -16.52
CA PHE A 129 -2.50 -2.78 -17.38
C PHE A 129 -2.02 -1.57 -18.20
N ASN A 130 -2.48 -0.34 -17.88
CA ASN A 130 -2.02 0.89 -18.54
C ASN A 130 -0.62 1.36 -18.12
N GLY A 131 0.06 0.58 -17.28
CA GLY A 131 1.44 0.85 -16.84
C GLY A 131 1.54 1.86 -15.70
N GLN A 132 2.73 1.94 -15.11
CA GLN A 132 3.02 2.86 -14.01
C GLN A 132 3.06 4.32 -14.47
N MET A 133 2.42 5.18 -13.68
CA MET A 133 2.41 6.63 -13.89
C MET A 133 3.46 7.33 -13.00
N PRO A 134 4.05 8.44 -13.49
CA PRO A 134 3.96 8.95 -14.86
C PRO A 134 4.66 8.04 -15.87
N LEU A 135 4.15 7.97 -17.11
CA LEU A 135 4.78 7.18 -18.17
C LEU A 135 6.25 7.60 -18.36
N ASN A 136 7.17 6.63 -18.30
CA ASN A 136 8.63 6.81 -18.36
C ASN A 136 9.25 7.59 -17.18
N GLY A 137 8.53 7.79 -16.09
CA GLY A 137 9.02 8.43 -14.87
C GLY A 137 9.21 9.95 -14.96
N PRO A 138 9.73 10.61 -13.91
CA PRO A 138 10.15 10.01 -12.65
C PRO A 138 8.96 9.40 -11.89
N TYR A 139 9.12 8.17 -11.41
CA TYR A 139 8.10 7.50 -10.62
C TYR A 139 8.05 8.06 -9.20
N ALA A 140 6.89 7.95 -8.55
CA ALA A 140 6.72 8.40 -7.18
C ALA A 140 7.63 7.64 -6.22
N ALA A 141 8.26 8.37 -5.29
CA ALA A 141 9.03 7.75 -4.23
C ALA A 141 8.08 7.02 -3.25
N LYS A 142 8.57 5.95 -2.60
CA LYS A 142 7.77 5.20 -1.62
C LYS A 142 7.20 6.09 -0.51
N ALA A 143 7.96 7.09 -0.05
CA ALA A 143 7.51 8.04 0.95
C ALA A 143 6.37 8.95 0.46
N ASP A 144 6.39 9.35 -0.80
CA ASP A 144 5.30 10.14 -1.40
C ASP A 144 4.03 9.30 -1.52
N ILE A 145 4.17 8.05 -1.96
CA ILE A 145 3.05 7.10 -2.05
C ILE A 145 2.43 6.90 -0.67
N GLN A 146 3.25 6.71 0.37
CA GLN A 146 2.75 6.59 1.74
C GLN A 146 2.04 7.86 2.21
N THR A 147 2.57 9.04 1.86
CA THR A 147 1.95 10.33 2.19
C THR A 147 0.56 10.46 1.55
N ILE A 148 0.40 10.02 0.29
CA ILE A 148 -0.90 10.00 -0.39
C ILE A 148 -1.86 9.01 0.28
N ILE A 149 -1.38 7.80 0.62
CA ILE A 149 -2.19 6.79 1.32
C ILE A 149 -2.69 7.33 2.66
N ASP A 150 -1.81 7.92 3.46
CA ASP A 150 -2.14 8.46 4.77
C ASP A 150 -3.16 9.61 4.66
N TRP A 151 -3.03 10.46 3.64
CA TRP A 151 -3.99 11.52 3.36
C TRP A 151 -5.37 10.98 2.98
N ILE A 152 -5.46 9.98 2.10
CA ILE A 152 -6.73 9.35 1.72
C ILE A 152 -7.37 8.66 2.93
N ASN A 153 -6.56 7.93 3.70
CA ASN A 153 -7.00 7.26 4.92
C ASN A 153 -7.49 8.23 5.99
N ALA A 154 -6.98 9.45 6.02
CA ALA A 154 -7.41 10.52 6.92
C ALA A 154 -8.67 11.27 6.45
N GLY A 155 -9.30 10.86 5.34
CA GLY A 155 -10.51 11.51 4.82
C GLY A 155 -10.24 12.67 3.86
N MET A 156 -9.03 12.74 3.30
CA MET A 156 -8.61 13.78 2.35
C MET A 156 -8.80 15.22 2.88
N PRO A 157 -8.22 15.57 4.05
CA PRO A 157 -8.29 16.92 4.57
C PRO A 157 -7.66 17.93 3.60
N ALA A 158 -8.31 19.09 3.43
CA ALA A 158 -7.83 20.22 2.64
C ALA A 158 -6.60 20.84 3.29
#